data_AF-M0IEY3-F1
#
_entry.id   AF-M0IEY3-F1
#
_cell.length_a   1.000
_cell.length_b   1.000
_cell.length_c   1.000
_cell.angle_alpha   90.00
_cell.angle_beta   90.00
_cell.angle_gamma   90.00
#
_symmetry.space_group_name_H-M   'P 1'
#
loop_
_entity.id
_entity.type
_entity.pdbx_description
1 polymer ?
#
loop_
_entity_poly.entity_id
_entity_poly.type
_entity_poly.pdbx_seq_one_letter_code
_entity_poly.pdbx_strand_id
1 'polypeptide(L)'
;MIDTDSDDVTDAIEDHTGLVADRLNARTVEIVGGGDAWGELAYSAEADMSELAPAFGDDAGRVMNALNEARVDEASLETLEAAVSDALGESIELTDEMVSFRRETPEGVASTDFEALGGHGVVYVDTTLTEDIESEGYAREVIRRVQEMRKDLELDLEERIRLELAVADDRIDDLVREHETLIAEEVRADEFATVDDGHRKTWDVEGVEMEIAIEAIAAADASD
;
A
#
# COMPACT_ATOMS: atom_id res chain seq x y z
N MET A 1 4.60 2.44 7.77
CA MET A 1 4.97 3.03 9.06
C MET A 1 4.97 1.96 10.15
N ILE A 2 5.84 2.07 11.15
CA ILE A 2 5.91 1.16 12.29
C ILE A 2 5.87 2.01 13.57
N ASP A 3 4.90 1.75 14.43
CA ASP A 3 4.74 2.38 15.74
C ASP A 3 5.08 1.36 16.82
N THR A 4 6.01 1.66 17.73
CA THR A 4 6.40 0.72 18.79
C THR A 4 6.76 1.43 20.09
N ASP A 5 6.45 0.77 21.21
CA ASP A 5 6.79 1.22 22.56
C ASP A 5 8.21 0.85 23.01
N SER A 6 8.98 0.18 22.15
CA SER A 6 10.29 -0.39 22.50
C SER A 6 11.42 0.26 21.72
N ASP A 7 12.37 0.84 22.47
CA ASP A 7 13.62 1.38 21.93
C ASP A 7 14.44 0.27 21.25
N ASP A 8 14.50 -0.94 21.83
CA ASP A 8 15.21 -2.09 21.25
C ASP A 8 14.64 -2.50 19.88
N VAL A 9 13.30 -2.44 19.72
CA VAL A 9 12.64 -2.69 18.43
C VAL A 9 12.94 -1.57 17.43
N THR A 10 12.89 -0.32 17.88
CA THR A 10 13.22 0.85 17.07
C THR A 10 14.63 0.73 16.50
N ASP A 11 15.62 0.52 17.35
CA ASP A 11 17.04 0.37 16.98
C ASP A 11 17.22 -0.79 15.97
N ALA A 12 16.57 -1.93 16.19
CA ALA A 12 16.67 -3.09 15.31
C ALA A 12 16.09 -2.85 13.92
N ILE A 13 14.99 -2.09 13.81
CA ILE A 13 14.40 -1.75 12.51
C ILE A 13 15.27 -0.70 11.83
N GLU A 14 15.75 0.33 12.55
CA GLU A 14 16.63 1.36 11.99
C GLU A 14 17.88 0.74 11.36
N ASP A 15 18.57 -0.13 12.09
CA ASP A 15 19.77 -0.86 11.64
C ASP A 15 19.50 -1.76 10.40
N HIS A 16 18.25 -2.13 10.15
CA HIS A 16 17.85 -3.06 9.10
C HIS A 16 16.79 -2.51 8.14
N THR A 17 16.62 -1.18 8.08
CA THR A 17 15.54 -0.52 7.32
C THR A 17 15.48 -0.98 5.87
N GLY A 18 16.63 -1.04 5.19
CA GLY A 18 16.70 -1.49 3.79
C GLY A 18 16.24 -2.94 3.61
N LEU A 19 16.66 -3.85 4.50
CA LEU A 19 16.23 -5.24 4.46
C LEU A 19 14.72 -5.37 4.72
N VAL A 20 14.19 -4.59 5.66
CA VAL A 20 12.75 -4.57 5.96
C VAL A 20 11.96 -4.06 4.76
N ALA A 21 12.39 -2.94 4.16
CA ALA A 21 11.79 -2.37 2.96
C ALA A 21 11.76 -3.39 1.81
N ASP A 22 12.90 -4.05 1.53
CA ASP A 22 13.02 -5.06 0.48
C ASP A 22 12.07 -6.26 0.73
N ARG A 23 11.97 -6.72 1.99
CA ARG A 23 11.13 -7.88 2.33
C ARG A 23 9.64 -7.58 2.28
N LEU A 24 9.26 -6.35 2.59
CA LEU A 24 7.89 -5.88 2.53
C LEU A 24 7.51 -5.37 1.13
N ASN A 25 8.48 -5.29 0.19
CA ASN A 25 8.32 -4.57 -1.08
C ASN A 25 7.79 -3.13 -0.86
N ALA A 26 8.27 -2.48 0.20
CA ALA A 26 7.87 -1.13 0.57
C ALA A 26 8.84 -0.11 -0.04
N ARG A 27 8.31 1.00 -0.57
CA ARG A 27 9.14 2.12 -1.05
C ARG A 27 9.86 2.84 0.08
N THR A 28 9.23 2.94 1.24
CA THR A 28 9.77 3.63 2.42
C THR A 28 9.26 2.97 3.68
N VAL A 29 10.10 2.94 4.71
CA VAL A 29 9.75 2.49 6.05
C VAL A 29 10.07 3.63 7.00
N GLU A 30 9.05 4.07 7.74
CA GLU A 30 9.15 5.13 8.73
C GLU A 30 8.77 4.55 10.09
N ILE A 31 9.45 5.00 11.14
CA ILE A 31 9.25 4.53 12.50
C ILE A 31 8.77 5.72 13.34
N VAL A 32 7.74 5.47 14.14
CA VAL A 32 7.31 6.35 15.22
C VAL A 32 7.64 5.61 16.52
N GLY A 33 8.45 6.22 17.37
CA GLY A 33 8.92 5.63 18.63
C GLY A 33 8.77 6.61 19.78
N GLY A 34 8.98 6.14 21.01
CA GLY A 34 9.05 7.01 22.19
C GLY A 34 7.71 7.58 22.68
N GLY A 35 6.58 6.98 22.29
CA GLY A 35 5.24 7.39 22.72
C GLY A 35 4.62 8.52 21.90
N ASP A 36 5.28 8.96 20.82
CA ASP A 36 4.61 9.73 19.78
C ASP A 36 3.64 8.82 19.02
N ALA A 37 2.45 9.33 18.72
CA ALA A 37 1.49 8.63 17.85
C ALA A 37 1.71 9.06 16.40
N TRP A 38 1.39 8.18 15.45
CA TRP A 38 1.31 8.61 14.06
C TRP A 38 0.22 9.69 13.93
N GLY A 39 0.63 10.92 13.59
CA GLY A 39 -0.25 12.10 13.61
C GLY A 39 -1.42 12.08 12.62
N GLU A 40 -1.56 11.04 11.81
CA GLU A 40 -2.71 10.82 10.91
C GLU A 40 -3.70 9.78 11.48
N LEU A 41 -3.41 9.18 12.64
CA LEU A 41 -4.35 8.31 13.33
C LEU A 41 -5.47 9.13 13.93
N ALA A 42 -6.70 8.77 13.57
CA ALA A 42 -7.87 9.17 14.32
C ALA A 42 -8.21 8.07 15.34
N TYR A 43 -8.82 8.47 16.43
CA TYR A 43 -9.38 7.57 17.41
C TYR A 43 -10.89 7.75 17.44
N SER A 44 -11.60 6.62 17.45
CA SER A 44 -13.02 6.55 17.78
C SER A 44 -13.18 5.90 19.16
N ALA A 45 -14.38 5.96 19.70
CA ALA A 45 -14.71 5.31 20.95
C ALA A 45 -15.96 4.44 20.80
N GLU A 46 -15.85 3.18 21.20
CA GLU A 46 -17.00 2.32 21.36
C GLU A 46 -17.63 2.53 22.73
N ALA A 47 -18.91 2.89 22.69
CA ALA A 47 -19.73 3.12 23.87
C ALA A 47 -20.17 1.80 24.53
N ASP A 48 -19.99 1.69 25.86
CA ASP A 48 -20.63 0.65 26.66
C ASP A 48 -22.01 1.11 27.14
N MET A 49 -23.06 0.55 26.55
CA MET A 49 -24.44 0.90 26.91
C MET A 49 -24.83 0.49 28.33
N SER A 50 -24.14 -0.48 28.94
CA SER A 50 -24.41 -0.87 30.32
C SER A 50 -23.93 0.17 31.34
N GLU A 51 -22.95 0.98 30.96
CA GLU A 51 -22.40 2.09 31.76
C GLU A 51 -23.00 3.45 31.38
N LEU A 52 -23.27 3.70 30.09
CA LEU A 52 -23.92 4.93 29.63
C LEU A 52 -25.38 5.04 30.08
N ALA A 53 -26.15 3.95 30.08
CA ALA A 53 -27.57 4.02 30.43
C ALA A 53 -27.81 4.46 31.89
N PRO A 54 -27.08 3.95 32.90
CA PRO A 54 -27.14 4.46 34.26
C PRO A 54 -26.73 5.93 34.41
N ALA A 55 -25.76 6.40 33.62
CA ALA A 55 -25.22 7.74 33.72
C ALA A 55 -26.08 8.81 33.03
N PHE A 56 -26.58 8.53 31.82
CA PHE A 56 -27.26 9.49 30.96
C PHE A 56 -28.77 9.25 30.81
N GLY A 57 -29.30 8.13 31.31
CA GLY A 57 -30.74 7.85 31.30
C GLY A 57 -31.34 7.89 29.89
N ASP A 58 -32.37 8.71 29.69
CA ASP A 58 -33.06 8.87 28.40
C ASP A 58 -32.15 9.42 27.29
N ASP A 59 -31.07 10.13 27.64
CA ASP A 59 -30.12 10.72 26.69
C ASP A 59 -29.00 9.76 26.27
N ALA A 60 -28.88 8.58 26.89
CA ALA A 60 -27.81 7.62 26.63
C ALA A 60 -27.69 7.24 25.14
N GLY A 61 -28.82 7.07 24.46
CA GLY A 61 -28.82 6.77 23.01
C GLY A 61 -28.29 7.93 22.16
N ARG A 62 -28.51 9.18 22.59
CA ARG A 62 -28.00 10.37 21.89
C ARG A 62 -26.49 10.52 22.10
N VAL A 63 -26.01 10.32 23.32
CA VAL A 63 -24.57 10.33 23.66
C VAL A 63 -23.83 9.22 22.92
N MET A 64 -24.39 8.01 22.88
CA MET A 64 -23.82 6.89 22.14
C MET A 64 -23.62 7.21 20.65
N ASN A 65 -24.62 7.83 20.00
CA ASN A 65 -24.49 8.18 18.59
C ASN A 65 -23.36 9.20 18.36
N ALA A 66 -23.30 10.23 19.20
CA ALA A 66 -22.24 11.23 19.11
C ALA A 66 -20.86 10.65 19.39
N LEU A 67 -20.73 9.70 20.33
CA LEU A 67 -19.48 8.94 20.58
C LEU A 67 -19.05 8.13 19.35
N ASN A 68 -19.98 7.41 18.72
CA ASN A 68 -19.68 6.60 17.54
C ASN A 68 -19.28 7.46 16.32
N GLU A 69 -19.80 8.69 16.23
CA GLU A 69 -19.48 9.65 15.17
C GLU A 69 -18.21 10.47 15.46
N ALA A 70 -17.81 10.60 16.73
CA ALA A 70 -16.65 11.37 17.12
C ALA A 70 -15.34 10.77 16.58
N ARG A 71 -14.48 11.64 16.06
CA ARG A 71 -13.10 11.31 15.68
C ARG A 71 -12.19 12.33 16.32
N VAL A 72 -11.20 11.85 17.06
CA VAL A 72 -10.25 12.68 17.82
C VAL A 72 -8.82 12.31 17.49
N ASP A 73 -7.90 13.26 17.56
CA ASP A 73 -6.49 13.07 17.20
C ASP A 73 -5.67 12.40 18.32
N GLU A 74 -6.25 12.26 19.52
CA GLU A 74 -5.62 11.61 20.68
C GLU A 74 -6.63 10.70 21.39
N ALA A 75 -6.18 9.50 21.79
CA ALA A 75 -6.96 8.58 22.63
C ALA A 75 -7.04 9.04 24.09
N SER A 76 -7.71 10.17 24.34
CA SER A 76 -7.94 10.69 25.69
C SER A 76 -9.39 11.06 25.94
N LEU A 77 -9.86 10.79 27.16
CA LEU A 77 -11.22 11.14 27.58
C LEU A 77 -11.48 12.63 27.45
N GLU A 78 -10.51 13.49 27.80
CA GLU A 78 -10.65 14.94 27.69
C GLU A 78 -10.96 15.38 26.25
N THR A 79 -10.22 14.85 25.27
CA THR A 79 -10.43 15.20 23.86
C THR A 79 -11.77 14.67 23.35
N LEU A 80 -12.13 13.45 23.75
CA LEU A 80 -13.40 12.83 23.39
C LEU A 80 -14.60 13.56 23.99
N GLU A 81 -14.55 13.91 25.28
CA GLU A 81 -15.57 14.69 25.98
C GLU A 81 -15.78 16.04 25.30
N ALA A 82 -14.70 16.74 24.94
CA ALA A 82 -14.78 18.02 24.24
C ALA A 82 -15.48 17.86 22.89
N ALA A 83 -15.09 16.87 22.09
CA ALA A 83 -15.68 16.62 20.77
C ALA A 83 -17.18 16.28 20.85
N VAL A 84 -17.56 15.40 21.79
CA VAL A 84 -18.96 14.97 21.95
C VAL A 84 -19.79 16.11 22.59
N SER A 85 -19.23 16.90 23.51
CA SER A 85 -19.90 18.06 24.10
C SER A 85 -20.23 19.11 23.03
N ASP A 86 -19.27 19.40 22.14
CA ASP A 86 -19.47 20.33 21.03
C ASP A 86 -20.53 19.81 20.04
N ALA A 87 -20.53 18.51 19.74
CA ALA A 87 -21.52 17.90 18.86
C ALA A 87 -22.95 17.95 19.42
N LEU A 88 -23.11 17.78 20.74
CA LEU A 88 -24.41 17.80 21.41
C LEU A 88 -24.86 19.21 21.83
N GLY A 89 -23.91 20.16 21.93
CA GLY A 89 -24.17 21.52 22.43
C GLY A 89 -24.39 21.60 23.94
N GLU A 90 -23.89 20.61 24.69
CA GLU A 90 -23.98 20.55 26.15
C GLU A 90 -22.78 19.83 26.76
N SER A 91 -22.42 20.18 27.99
CA SER A 91 -21.31 19.54 28.71
C SER A 91 -21.68 18.13 29.18
N ILE A 92 -20.82 17.18 28.91
CA ILE A 92 -20.96 15.77 29.29
C ILE A 92 -19.68 15.29 29.97
N GLU A 93 -19.84 14.40 30.95
CA GLU A 93 -18.76 13.78 31.71
C GLU A 93 -18.75 12.29 31.40
N LEU A 94 -17.66 11.81 30.81
CA LEU A 94 -17.41 10.42 30.47
C LEU A 94 -16.46 9.80 31.51
N THR A 95 -16.52 8.48 31.65
CA THR A 95 -15.54 7.72 32.44
C THR A 95 -14.89 6.66 31.57
N ASP A 96 -13.73 6.16 31.99
CA ASP A 96 -13.01 5.10 31.28
C ASP A 96 -13.85 3.81 31.16
N GLU A 97 -14.82 3.62 32.05
CA GLU A 97 -15.73 2.46 32.02
C GLU A 97 -16.80 2.60 30.91
N MET A 98 -17.11 3.83 30.47
CA MET A 98 -18.15 4.09 29.47
C MET A 98 -17.67 3.91 28.03
N VAL A 99 -16.37 3.97 27.79
CA VAL A 99 -15.81 4.03 26.45
C VAL A 99 -14.57 3.14 26.30
N SER A 100 -14.47 2.49 25.15
CA SER A 100 -13.25 1.80 24.72
C SER A 100 -12.73 2.47 23.46
N PHE A 101 -11.53 3.05 23.54
CA PHE A 101 -10.90 3.67 22.36
C PHE A 101 -10.55 2.61 21.32
N ARG A 102 -10.81 2.96 20.06
CA ARG A 102 -10.38 2.21 18.88
C ARG A 102 -9.55 3.13 17.99
N ARG A 103 -8.46 2.60 17.48
CA ARG A 103 -7.65 3.24 16.44
C ARG A 103 -8.39 3.12 15.11
N GLU A 104 -8.57 4.23 14.43
CA GLU A 104 -9.11 4.29 13.09
C GLU A 104 -7.95 4.62 12.14
N THR A 105 -7.65 3.72 11.22
CA THR A 105 -6.67 3.99 10.17
C THR A 105 -7.31 4.82 9.06
N PRO A 106 -6.52 5.66 8.35
CA PRO A 106 -6.99 6.32 7.14
C PRO A 106 -7.47 5.31 6.09
N GLU A 107 -8.30 5.76 5.14
CA GLU A 107 -8.68 4.95 3.99
C GLU A 107 -7.43 4.49 3.22
N GLY A 108 -7.43 3.23 2.76
CA GLY A 108 -6.28 2.64 2.07
C GLY A 108 -5.15 2.19 2.99
N VAL A 109 -5.24 2.39 4.31
CA VAL A 109 -4.20 1.97 5.27
C VAL A 109 -4.65 0.74 6.04
N ALA A 110 -3.87 -0.34 5.90
CA ALA A 110 -4.03 -1.56 6.69
C ALA A 110 -3.11 -1.53 7.91
N SER A 111 -3.54 -2.12 9.02
CA SER A 111 -2.71 -2.23 10.24
C SER A 111 -2.65 -3.66 10.78
N THR A 112 -1.52 -4.01 11.40
CA THR A 112 -1.38 -5.25 12.17
C THR A 112 -0.51 -5.04 13.40
N ASP A 113 -0.94 -5.55 14.55
CA ASP A 113 -0.14 -5.59 15.76
C ASP A 113 0.97 -6.65 15.64
N PHE A 114 2.08 -6.43 16.34
CA PHE A 114 3.17 -7.39 16.50
C PHE A 114 3.82 -7.28 17.88
N GLU A 115 4.53 -8.34 18.25
CA GLU A 115 5.35 -8.41 19.47
C GLU A 115 6.77 -8.83 19.08
N ALA A 116 7.77 -8.05 19.48
CA ALA A 116 9.17 -8.33 19.18
C ALA A 116 10.06 -7.79 20.29
N LEU A 117 11.15 -8.49 20.61
CA LEU A 117 12.14 -8.06 21.60
C LEU A 117 11.56 -7.64 22.97
N GLY A 118 10.37 -8.13 23.32
CA GLY A 118 9.69 -7.79 24.58
C GLY A 118 8.91 -6.47 24.53
N GLY A 119 8.80 -5.84 23.36
CA GLY A 119 7.94 -4.70 23.08
C GLY A 119 6.72 -5.06 22.24
N HIS A 120 5.77 -4.14 22.20
CA HIS A 120 4.59 -4.17 21.36
C HIS A 120 4.69 -3.11 20.27
N GLY A 121 4.07 -3.37 19.13
CA GLY A 121 3.98 -2.37 18.08
C GLY A 121 2.89 -2.66 17.07
N VAL A 122 2.67 -1.70 16.19
CA VAL A 122 1.72 -1.77 15.08
C VAL A 122 2.45 -1.41 13.79
N VAL A 123 2.28 -2.23 12.77
CA VAL A 123 2.69 -1.88 11.40
C VAL A 123 1.48 -1.34 10.67
N TYR A 124 1.63 -0.15 10.08
CA TYR A 124 0.68 0.46 9.16
C TYR A 124 1.24 0.40 7.74
N VAL A 125 0.43 -0.10 6.81
CA VAL A 125 0.77 -0.20 5.38
C VAL A 125 -0.23 0.61 4.59
N ASP A 126 0.26 1.70 4.00
CA ASP A 126 -0.49 2.43 2.98
C ASP A 126 -0.51 1.60 1.68
N THR A 127 -1.70 1.18 1.30
CA THR A 127 -1.99 0.39 0.08
C THR A 127 -2.65 1.21 -1.00
N THR A 128 -2.68 2.54 -0.85
CA THR A 128 -3.24 3.44 -1.84
C THR A 128 -2.52 3.27 -3.17
N LEU A 129 -3.25 2.88 -4.21
CA LEU A 129 -2.73 2.76 -5.55
C LEU A 129 -2.64 4.15 -6.18
N THR A 130 -1.44 4.71 -6.20
CA THR A 130 -1.15 5.94 -6.97
C THR A 130 -0.86 5.59 -8.42
N GLU A 131 -1.00 6.57 -9.33
CA GLU A 131 -0.66 6.39 -10.76
C GLU A 131 0.77 5.88 -10.94
N ASP A 132 1.73 6.42 -10.18
CA ASP A 132 3.13 5.96 -10.20
C ASP A 132 3.31 4.50 -9.75
N ILE A 133 2.49 4.02 -8.81
CA ILE A 133 2.54 2.62 -8.36
C ILE A 133 1.86 1.71 -9.39
N GLU A 134 0.73 2.16 -9.94
CA GLU A 134 0.01 1.45 -11.00
C GLU A 134 0.90 1.28 -12.25
N SER A 135 1.55 2.37 -12.67
CA SER A 135 2.49 2.42 -13.79
C SER A 135 3.65 1.42 -13.63
N GLU A 136 4.31 1.46 -12.46
CA GLU A 136 5.38 0.51 -12.13
C GLU A 136 4.87 -0.94 -12.12
N GLY A 137 3.67 -1.17 -11.59
CA GLY A 137 3.02 -2.47 -11.54
C GLY A 137 2.80 -3.07 -12.93
N TYR A 138 2.20 -2.31 -13.85
CA TYR A 138 1.99 -2.77 -15.22
C TYR A 138 3.31 -2.99 -15.96
N ALA A 139 4.32 -2.13 -15.77
CA ALA A 139 5.64 -2.33 -16.36
C ALA A 139 6.27 -3.67 -15.90
N ARG A 140 6.18 -4.00 -14.61
CA ARG A 140 6.66 -5.27 -14.04
C ARG A 140 5.90 -6.47 -14.62
N GLU A 141 4.59 -6.34 -14.83
CA GLU A 141 3.79 -7.37 -15.46
C GLU A 141 4.19 -7.62 -16.92
N VAL A 142 4.40 -6.56 -17.71
CA VAL A 142 4.91 -6.67 -19.09
C VAL A 142 6.27 -7.36 -19.10
N ILE A 143 7.22 -6.94 -18.25
CA ILE A 143 8.53 -7.59 -18.11
C ILE A 143 8.35 -9.08 -17.82
N ARG A 144 7.50 -9.43 -16.86
CA ARG A 144 7.25 -10.82 -16.47
C ARG A 144 6.70 -11.65 -17.64
N ARG A 145 5.75 -11.13 -18.41
CA ARG A 145 5.17 -11.82 -19.58
C ARG A 145 6.17 -11.98 -20.72
N VAL A 146 6.96 -10.95 -21.00
CA VAL A 146 8.03 -11.04 -22.01
C VAL A 146 9.06 -12.10 -21.59
N GLN A 147 9.47 -12.11 -20.32
CA GLN A 147 10.40 -13.13 -19.81
C GLN A 147 9.81 -14.55 -19.86
N GLU A 148 8.49 -14.71 -19.69
CA GLU A 148 7.79 -15.98 -19.93
C GLU A 148 7.87 -16.39 -21.40
N MET A 149 7.59 -15.47 -22.32
CA MET A 149 7.67 -15.72 -23.76
C MET A 149 9.10 -16.05 -24.23
N ARG A 150 10.13 -15.41 -23.66
CA ARG A 150 11.53 -15.74 -23.93
C ARG A 150 11.85 -17.20 -23.56
N LYS A 151 11.31 -17.69 -22.44
CA LYS A 151 11.47 -19.09 -22.01
C LYS A 151 10.74 -20.05 -22.94
N ASP A 152 9.55 -19.70 -23.40
CA ASP A 152 8.77 -20.52 -24.34
C ASP A 152 9.49 -20.71 -25.69
N LEU A 153 10.27 -19.71 -26.10
CA LEU A 153 11.12 -19.75 -27.28
C LEU A 153 12.52 -20.33 -27.02
N GLU A 154 12.83 -20.71 -25.79
CA GLU A 154 14.14 -21.23 -25.37
C GLU A 154 15.30 -20.27 -25.73
N LEU A 155 15.07 -18.95 -25.68
CA LEU A 155 16.08 -17.94 -26.02
C LEU A 155 17.23 -17.93 -25.02
N ASP A 156 18.44 -17.64 -25.50
CA ASP A 156 19.60 -17.49 -24.65
C ASP A 156 19.47 -16.25 -23.74
N LEU A 157 20.14 -16.29 -22.58
CA LEU A 157 20.09 -15.20 -21.59
C LEU A 157 20.54 -13.86 -22.16
N GLU A 158 21.49 -13.88 -23.10
CA GLU A 158 22.10 -12.69 -23.68
C GLU A 158 21.40 -12.22 -24.97
N GLU A 159 20.50 -13.04 -25.52
CA GLU A 159 19.88 -12.82 -26.82
C GLU A 159 18.99 -11.57 -26.80
N ARG A 160 19.15 -10.71 -27.82
CA ARG A 160 18.38 -9.46 -27.95
C ARG A 160 17.08 -9.74 -28.70
N ILE A 161 16.04 -9.00 -28.37
CA ILE A 161 14.72 -9.13 -29.02
C ILE A 161 14.23 -7.80 -29.59
N ARG A 162 13.35 -7.85 -30.57
CA ARG A 162 12.37 -6.79 -30.82
C ARG A 162 11.13 -7.08 -29.99
N LEU A 163 10.54 -6.02 -29.45
CA LEU A 163 9.33 -6.10 -28.64
C LEU A 163 8.25 -5.21 -29.25
N GLU A 164 7.10 -5.79 -29.58
CA GLU A 164 5.88 -5.06 -29.87
C GLU A 164 4.94 -5.23 -28.66
N LEU A 165 4.37 -4.13 -28.19
CA LEU A 165 3.37 -4.10 -27.15
C LEU A 165 2.19 -3.26 -27.62
N ALA A 166 1.01 -3.84 -27.58
CA ALA A 166 -0.26 -3.16 -27.76
C ALA A 166 -1.14 -3.38 -26.51
N VAL A 167 -1.54 -2.29 -25.86
CA VAL A 167 -2.42 -2.32 -24.70
C VAL A 167 -3.80 -1.82 -25.13
N ALA A 168 -4.86 -2.55 -24.78
CA ALA A 168 -6.21 -2.23 -25.25
C ALA A 168 -6.82 -0.98 -24.60
N ASP A 169 -6.34 -0.60 -23.41
CA ASP A 169 -6.76 0.61 -22.70
C ASP A 169 -5.71 1.72 -22.88
N ASP A 170 -6.11 2.84 -23.48
CA ASP A 170 -5.21 3.96 -23.81
C ASP A 170 -4.54 4.55 -22.55
N ARG A 171 -5.25 4.60 -21.40
CA ARG A 171 -4.67 5.12 -20.15
C ARG A 171 -3.54 4.21 -19.68
N ILE A 172 -3.77 2.90 -19.75
CA ILE A 172 -2.78 1.91 -19.32
C ILE A 172 -1.62 1.83 -20.31
N ASP A 173 -1.86 2.02 -21.61
CA ASP A 173 -0.76 2.17 -22.58
C ASP A 173 0.13 3.35 -22.16
N ASP A 174 -0.45 4.53 -21.92
CA ASP A 174 0.30 5.72 -21.49
C ASP A 174 1.16 5.45 -20.24
N LEU A 175 0.59 4.81 -19.21
CA LEU A 175 1.33 4.44 -17.99
C LEU A 175 2.51 3.51 -18.31
N VAL A 176 2.27 2.43 -19.07
CA VAL A 176 3.34 1.47 -19.41
C VAL A 176 4.47 2.13 -20.21
N ARG A 177 4.12 3.08 -21.09
CA ARG A 177 5.09 3.81 -21.92
C ARG A 177 6.05 4.67 -21.09
N GLU A 178 5.67 5.12 -19.90
CA GLU A 178 6.57 5.81 -18.98
C GLU A 178 7.77 4.96 -18.57
N HIS A 179 7.62 3.64 -18.59
CA HIS A 179 8.64 2.66 -18.23
C HIS A 179 9.25 1.91 -19.43
N GLU A 180 9.01 2.37 -20.67
CA GLU A 180 9.46 1.67 -21.88
C GLU A 180 10.98 1.36 -21.87
N THR A 181 11.80 2.31 -21.40
CA THR A 181 13.26 2.11 -21.27
C THR A 181 13.60 1.02 -20.26
N LEU A 182 12.98 1.03 -19.08
CA LEU A 182 13.19 0.02 -18.04
C LEU A 182 12.79 -1.37 -18.57
N ILE A 183 11.63 -1.46 -19.22
CA ILE A 183 11.14 -2.72 -19.80
C ILE A 183 12.14 -3.23 -20.83
N ALA A 184 12.58 -2.38 -21.77
CA ALA A 184 13.53 -2.75 -22.80
C ALA A 184 14.86 -3.25 -22.21
N GLU A 185 15.39 -2.58 -21.19
CA GLU A 185 16.62 -2.97 -20.51
C GLU A 185 16.48 -4.35 -19.83
N GLU A 186 15.43 -4.55 -19.03
CA GLU A 186 15.20 -5.78 -18.27
C GLU A 186 14.94 -7.00 -19.16
N VAL A 187 14.31 -6.81 -20.32
CA VAL A 187 13.97 -7.91 -21.26
C VAL A 187 14.94 -8.05 -22.42
N ARG A 188 15.98 -7.21 -22.45
CA ARG A 188 16.96 -7.11 -23.53
C ARG A 188 16.34 -6.82 -24.89
N ALA A 189 15.34 -5.95 -24.93
CA ALA A 189 14.84 -5.41 -26.18
C ALA A 189 15.80 -4.33 -26.71
N ASP A 190 16.03 -4.31 -28.02
CA ASP A 190 16.75 -3.20 -28.66
C ASP A 190 15.86 -1.96 -28.79
N GLU A 191 14.58 -2.16 -29.10
CA GLU A 191 13.57 -1.11 -29.17
C GLU A 191 12.16 -1.71 -29.13
N PHE A 192 11.19 -0.84 -28.86
CA PHE A 192 9.78 -1.12 -29.10
C PHE A 192 9.47 -0.83 -30.57
N ALA A 193 9.18 -1.88 -31.34
CA ALA A 193 8.92 -1.78 -32.77
C ALA A 193 7.90 -2.82 -33.22
N THR A 194 7.32 -2.61 -34.40
CA THR A 194 6.42 -3.58 -35.03
C THR A 194 7.15 -4.91 -35.27
N VAL A 195 6.48 -6.01 -34.93
CA VAL A 195 6.96 -7.37 -35.08
C VAL A 195 6.00 -8.13 -36.00
N ASP A 196 6.40 -8.27 -37.28
CA ASP A 196 5.58 -8.87 -38.34
C ASP A 196 5.44 -10.40 -38.19
N ASP A 197 6.55 -11.11 -37.98
CA ASP A 197 6.62 -12.58 -37.98
C ASP A 197 7.07 -13.18 -36.62
N GLY A 198 6.93 -12.42 -35.53
CA GLY A 198 7.36 -12.85 -34.19
C GLY A 198 6.36 -13.71 -33.42
N HIS A 199 6.81 -14.19 -32.27
CA HIS A 199 5.98 -14.94 -31.33
C HIS A 199 5.02 -13.98 -30.62
N ARG A 200 3.72 -14.12 -30.90
CA ARG A 200 2.66 -13.23 -30.42
C ARG A 200 1.74 -13.94 -29.44
N LYS A 201 1.41 -13.27 -28.34
CA LYS A 201 0.46 -13.73 -27.32
C LYS A 201 -0.38 -12.58 -26.79
N THR A 202 -1.64 -12.87 -26.53
CA THR A 202 -2.56 -11.99 -25.81
C THR A 202 -2.62 -12.39 -24.34
N TRP A 203 -2.53 -11.42 -23.46
CA TRP A 203 -2.55 -11.56 -22.02
C TRP A 203 -3.67 -10.73 -21.42
N ASP A 204 -4.28 -11.24 -20.35
CA ASP A 204 -5.09 -10.46 -19.43
C ASP A 204 -4.20 -10.08 -18.24
N VAL A 205 -4.03 -8.77 -18.03
CA VAL A 205 -3.27 -8.21 -16.91
C VAL A 205 -4.23 -7.31 -16.14
N GLU A 206 -4.67 -7.78 -14.96
CA GLU A 206 -5.63 -7.06 -14.12
C GLU A 206 -6.94 -6.67 -14.87
N GLY A 207 -7.39 -7.51 -15.80
CA GLY A 207 -8.57 -7.24 -16.63
C GLY A 207 -8.34 -6.34 -17.84
N VAL A 208 -7.08 -5.96 -18.11
CA VAL A 208 -6.66 -5.21 -19.31
C VAL A 208 -6.04 -6.18 -20.30
N GLU A 209 -6.57 -6.20 -21.53
CA GLU A 209 -6.00 -7.00 -22.61
C GLU A 209 -4.72 -6.35 -23.15
N MET A 210 -3.65 -7.14 -23.22
CA MET A 210 -2.36 -6.73 -23.77
C MET A 210 -1.89 -7.75 -24.79
N GLU A 211 -1.60 -7.32 -26.01
CA GLU A 211 -0.94 -8.14 -27.01
C GLU A 211 0.56 -7.83 -27.02
N ILE A 212 1.35 -8.88 -26.81
CA ILE A 212 2.81 -8.82 -26.81
C ILE A 212 3.32 -9.68 -27.95
N ALA A 213 4.20 -9.14 -28.77
CA ALA A 213 4.97 -9.91 -29.74
C ALA A 213 6.46 -9.72 -29.54
N ILE A 214 7.22 -10.83 -29.60
CA ILE A 214 8.68 -10.80 -29.53
C ILE A 214 9.31 -11.53 -30.72
N GLU A 215 10.42 -11.00 -31.19
CA GLU A 215 11.22 -11.62 -32.24
C GLU A 215 12.70 -11.56 -31.82
N ALA A 216 13.38 -12.71 -31.84
CA ALA A 216 14.81 -12.74 -31.60
C ALA A 216 15.56 -12.02 -32.73
N ILE A 217 16.47 -11.12 -32.36
CA ILE A 217 17.34 -10.45 -33.32
C ILE A 217 18.56 -11.34 -33.51
N ALA A 218 18.74 -11.85 -34.72
CA ALA A 218 19.97 -12.55 -35.07
C ALA A 218 21.16 -11.65 -34.69
N ALA A 219 22.08 -12.18 -33.87
CA ALA A 219 23.30 -11.47 -33.55
C ALA A 219 23.94 -11.03 -34.86
N ALA A 220 24.13 -9.71 -35.04
CA ALA A 220 24.93 -9.24 -36.15
C ALA A 220 26.29 -9.94 -36.00
N ASP A 221 26.63 -10.81 -36.96
CA ASP A 221 27.95 -11.40 -37.04
C ASP A 221 28.95 -10.28 -36.79
N ALA A 222 29.72 -10.41 -35.70
CA ALA A 222 30.85 -9.53 -35.43
C ALA A 222 31.83 -9.71 -36.58
N SER A 223 31.64 -8.92 -37.63
CA SER A 223 32.48 -8.91 -38.80
C SER A 223 33.68 -8.02 -38.50
N ASP A 224 34.81 -8.69 -38.31
CA ASP A 224 36.22 -8.24 -38.21
C ASP A 224 36.67 -7.42 -36.99
#